data_AF-A0A7V3QF09-F1
#
_entry.id   AF-A0A7V3QF09-F1
#
_cell.length_a   1.000
_cell.length_b   1.000
_cell.length_c   1.000
_cell.angle_alpha   90.00
_cell.angle_beta   90.00
_cell.angle_gamma   90.00
#
_symmetry.space_group_name_H-M   'P 1'
#
loop_
_entity.id
_entity.type
_entity.pdbx_description
1 polymer ?
#
loop_
_entity_poly.entity_id
_entity_poly.type
_entity_poly.pdbx_seq_one_letter_code
_entity_poly.pdbx_strand_id
1 'polypeptide(L)'
;MIFLVVVVAFSPNSIHWIHGIVGAFLVGAIAALRVPFKFLLTRLMLVEPVIIAVGLASLFSQVEEAFPLLVVVVKANLCAITVILYSRLVPFYQVIRMLRSIGIGGIFPTVLMLMYRYLPLLLEEKRRLQRARQSRTFHNKHVRLWLTLATIGAALLARVVYRSERVYQAMRARGWN
;
A
#
# COMPACT_ATOMS: atom_id res chain seq x y z
N MET A 1 -3.40 10.69 -12.07
CA MET A 1 -4.05 10.00 -10.92
C MET A 1 -3.70 10.65 -9.57
N ILE A 2 -2.42 10.88 -9.23
CA ILE A 2 -2.06 11.66 -8.02
C ILE A 2 -2.72 13.05 -8.06
N PHE A 3 -2.68 13.72 -9.21
CA PHE A 3 -3.41 14.96 -9.44
C PHE A 3 -4.93 14.85 -9.14
N LEU A 4 -5.58 13.74 -9.50
CA LEU A 4 -7.00 13.53 -9.22
C LEU A 4 -7.26 13.44 -7.71
N VAL A 5 -6.40 12.74 -6.96
CA VAL A 5 -6.49 12.66 -5.50
C VAL A 5 -6.31 14.05 -4.87
N VAL A 6 -5.32 14.82 -5.33
CA VAL A 6 -5.08 16.19 -4.83
C VAL A 6 -6.27 17.09 -5.13
N VAL A 7 -6.77 17.09 -6.37
CA VAL A 7 -7.94 17.89 -6.77
C VAL A 7 -9.16 17.51 -5.95
N VAL A 8 -9.47 16.22 -5.79
CA VAL A 8 -10.62 15.79 -4.98
C VAL A 8 -10.44 16.16 -3.52
N ALA A 9 -9.26 15.92 -2.94
CA ALA A 9 -9.01 16.19 -1.52
C ALA A 9 -9.11 17.68 -1.19
N PHE A 10 -8.46 18.54 -1.98
CA PHE A 10 -8.39 19.99 -1.75
C PHE A 10 -9.57 20.77 -2.36
N SER A 11 -10.49 20.12 -3.08
CA SER A 11 -11.69 20.79 -3.61
C SER A 11 -12.56 21.33 -2.47
N PRO A 12 -12.94 22.63 -2.50
CA PRO A 12 -13.92 23.19 -1.59
C PRO A 12 -15.24 22.41 -1.65
N ASN A 13 -15.91 22.27 -0.50
CA ASN A 13 -17.13 21.48 -0.36
C ASN A 13 -18.30 22.01 -1.20
N SER A 14 -18.25 23.26 -1.66
CA SER A 14 -19.30 23.91 -2.46
C SER A 14 -19.33 23.48 -3.94
N ILE A 15 -18.28 22.82 -4.46
CA ILE A 15 -18.15 22.52 -5.89
C ILE A 15 -18.40 21.04 -6.17
N HIS A 16 -19.66 20.62 -6.12
CA HIS A 16 -20.06 19.22 -6.29
C HIS A 16 -19.83 18.67 -7.72
N TRP A 17 -19.77 19.54 -8.74
CA TRP A 17 -19.58 19.11 -10.13
C TRP A 17 -18.20 18.49 -10.38
N ILE A 18 -17.17 18.91 -9.64
CA ILE A 18 -15.82 18.32 -9.73
C ILE A 18 -15.86 16.84 -9.34
N HIS A 19 -16.61 16.49 -8.29
CA HIS A 19 -16.77 15.09 -7.87
C HIS A 19 -17.49 14.26 -8.92
N GLY A 20 -18.49 14.82 -9.61
CA GLY A 20 -19.18 14.18 -10.72
C GLY A 20 -18.26 13.86 -11.90
N ILE A 21 -17.43 14.84 -12.31
CA ILE A 21 -16.46 14.66 -13.42
C ILE A 21 -15.43 13.58 -13.07
N VAL A 22 -14.87 13.63 -11.85
CA VAL A 22 -13.90 12.61 -11.41
C VAL A 22 -14.55 11.24 -11.30
N GLY A 23 -15.77 11.15 -10.79
CA GLY A 23 -16.55 9.92 -10.74
C GLY A 23 -16.77 9.33 -12.14
N ALA A 24 -17.21 10.14 -13.11
CA ALA A 24 -17.42 9.72 -14.49
C ALA A 24 -16.11 9.21 -15.13
N PHE A 25 -15.00 9.91 -14.92
CA PHE A 25 -13.68 9.47 -15.37
C PHE A 25 -13.27 8.13 -14.76
N LEU A 26 -13.48 7.94 -13.45
CA LEU A 26 -13.15 6.68 -12.76
C LEU A 26 -14.03 5.52 -13.25
N VAL A 27 -15.32 5.74 -13.48
CA VAL A 27 -16.23 4.73 -14.05
C VAL A 27 -15.78 4.35 -15.46
N GLY A 28 -15.46 5.32 -16.31
CA GLY A 28 -14.91 5.08 -17.64
C GLY A 28 -13.59 4.30 -17.58
N ALA A 29 -12.71 4.64 -16.65
CA ALA A 29 -11.45 3.92 -16.46
C ALA A 29 -11.67 2.48 -15.95
N ILE A 30 -12.59 2.26 -15.03
CA ILE A 30 -12.96 0.91 -14.54
C ILE A 30 -13.48 0.05 -15.70
N ALA A 31 -14.35 0.62 -16.54
CA ALA A 31 -14.89 -0.05 -17.73
C ALA A 31 -13.78 -0.37 -18.75
N ALA A 32 -12.91 0.60 -19.05
CA ALA A 32 -11.80 0.42 -19.99
C ALA A 32 -10.78 -0.62 -19.51
N LEU A 33 -10.46 -0.64 -18.20
CA LEU A 33 -9.52 -1.59 -17.61
C LEU A 33 -10.14 -2.97 -17.33
N ARG A 34 -11.45 -3.14 -17.56
CA ARG A 34 -12.22 -4.35 -17.22
C ARG A 34 -11.87 -4.86 -15.83
N VAL A 35 -11.86 -3.95 -14.86
CA VAL A 35 -11.52 -4.31 -13.48
C VAL A 35 -12.64 -5.19 -12.94
N PRO A 36 -12.34 -6.41 -12.44
CA PRO A 36 -13.39 -7.28 -11.93
C PRO A 36 -14.00 -6.64 -10.68
N PHE A 37 -15.31 -6.49 -10.68
CA PHE A 37 -16.05 -5.80 -9.61
C PHE A 37 -15.75 -6.39 -8.23
N LYS A 38 -15.58 -7.72 -8.15
CA LYS A 38 -15.19 -8.42 -6.91
C LYS A 38 -13.87 -7.90 -6.34
N PHE A 39 -12.87 -7.62 -7.19
CA PHE A 39 -11.59 -7.09 -6.74
C PHE A 39 -11.73 -5.70 -6.12
N LEU A 40 -12.52 -4.83 -6.77
CA LEU A 40 -12.77 -3.49 -6.25
C LEU A 40 -13.53 -3.55 -4.92
N LEU A 41 -14.58 -4.36 -4.85
CA LEU A 41 -15.43 -4.48 -3.66
C LEU A 41 -14.66 -5.06 -2.46
N THR A 42 -13.87 -6.13 -2.64
CA THR A 42 -13.06 -6.69 -1.55
C THR A 42 -12.02 -5.70 -1.02
N ARG A 43 -11.43 -4.88 -1.91
CA ARG A 43 -10.47 -3.84 -1.49
C ARG A 43 -11.17 -2.67 -0.82
N LEU A 44 -12.34 -2.27 -1.31
CA LEU A 44 -13.12 -1.17 -0.75
C LEU A 44 -13.65 -1.54 0.64
N MET A 45 -14.18 -2.76 0.83
CA MET A 45 -14.64 -3.26 2.14
C MET A 45 -13.58 -3.18 3.23
N LEU A 46 -12.28 -3.24 2.89
CA LEU A 46 -11.19 -3.08 3.86
C LEU A 46 -11.04 -1.63 4.32
N VAL A 47 -11.34 -0.66 3.45
CA VAL A 47 -11.17 0.79 3.68
C VAL A 47 -12.45 1.42 4.23
N GLU A 48 -13.63 0.90 3.87
CA GLU A 48 -14.94 1.35 4.35
C GLU A 48 -15.04 1.61 5.87
N PRO A 49 -14.60 0.71 6.78
CA PRO A 49 -14.74 0.98 8.22
C PRO A 49 -13.96 2.23 8.65
N VAL A 50 -12.84 2.53 8.01
CA VAL A 50 -12.05 3.75 8.27
C VAL A 50 -12.76 4.97 7.72
N ILE A 51 -13.33 4.88 6.50
CA ILE A 51 -14.08 5.98 5.88
C ILE A 51 -15.32 6.32 6.72
N ILE A 52 -16.05 5.31 7.19
CA ILE A 52 -17.22 5.48 8.06
C ILE A 52 -16.80 6.10 9.39
N ALA A 53 -15.70 5.64 10.00
CA ALA A 53 -15.19 6.21 11.24
C ALA A 53 -14.82 7.70 11.10
N VAL A 54 -14.13 8.06 10.00
CA VAL A 54 -13.79 9.47 9.70
C VAL A 54 -15.04 10.28 9.38
N GLY A 55 -16.00 9.71 8.65
CA GLY A 55 -17.30 10.29 8.40
C GLY A 55 -18.04 10.61 9.71
N LEU A 56 -18.14 9.65 10.61
CA LEU A 56 -18.77 9.83 11.92
C LEU A 56 -18.03 10.85 12.77
N ALA A 57 -16.69 10.86 12.74
CA ALA A 57 -15.89 11.87 13.43
C ALA A 57 -16.21 13.30 12.94
N SER A 58 -16.54 13.47 11.65
CA SER A 58 -16.92 14.77 11.08
C SER A 58 -18.25 15.32 11.62
N LEU A 59 -19.11 14.47 12.19
CA LEU A 59 -20.33 14.92 12.86
C LEU A 59 -20.02 15.62 14.20
N PHE A 60 -18.86 15.33 14.82
CA PHE A 60 -18.43 15.94 16.08
C PHE A 60 -17.64 17.24 15.89
N SER A 61 -17.22 17.55 14.66
CA SER A 61 -16.62 18.85 14.37
C SER A 61 -17.71 19.91 14.33
N GLN A 62 -17.57 20.97 15.12
CA GLN A 62 -18.49 22.12 15.23
C GLN A 62 -18.48 23.03 13.99
N VAL A 63 -18.44 22.44 12.80
CA VAL A 63 -18.52 23.15 11.52
C VAL A 63 -20.00 23.16 11.12
N GLU A 64 -20.61 24.34 11.06
CA GLU A 64 -22.07 24.59 10.99
C GLU A 64 -22.83 24.04 9.77
N GLU A 65 -22.20 23.24 8.90
CA GLU A 65 -22.87 22.71 7.72
C GLU A 65 -23.38 21.29 7.96
N ALA A 66 -24.69 21.08 7.80
CA ALA A 66 -25.40 19.81 7.97
C ALA A 66 -25.05 18.72 6.92
N PHE A 67 -24.16 19.02 5.96
CA PHE A 67 -23.74 18.11 4.89
C PHE A 67 -22.28 17.58 4.98
N PRO A 68 -21.60 17.48 6.14
CA PRO A 68 -20.17 17.17 6.15
C PRO A 68 -19.93 15.67 5.90
N LEU A 69 -20.81 14.79 6.41
CA LEU A 69 -20.66 13.35 6.34
C LEU A 69 -20.66 12.83 4.90
N LEU A 70 -21.68 13.17 4.11
CA LEU A 70 -21.85 12.63 2.76
C LEU A 70 -20.71 13.07 1.84
N VAL A 71 -20.29 14.34 1.93
CA VAL A 71 -19.20 14.89 1.13
C VAL A 71 -17.87 14.23 1.50
N VAL A 72 -17.59 14.05 2.80
CA VAL A 72 -16.38 13.37 3.28
C VAL A 72 -16.35 11.91 2.81
N VAL A 73 -17.46 11.18 2.93
CA VAL A 73 -17.56 9.78 2.50
C VAL A 73 -17.35 9.64 0.98
N VAL A 74 -17.96 10.53 0.18
CA VAL A 74 -17.80 10.52 -1.28
C VAL A 74 -16.36 10.86 -1.68
N LYS A 75 -15.78 11.91 -1.11
CA LYS A 75 -14.38 12.30 -1.39
C LYS A 75 -13.41 11.17 -1.03
N ALA A 76 -13.59 10.56 0.14
CA ALA A 76 -12.77 9.45 0.60
C ALA A 76 -12.89 8.23 -0.34
N ASN A 77 -14.11 7.90 -0.78
CA ASN A 77 -14.36 6.82 -1.73
C ASN A 77 -13.71 7.07 -3.09
N LEU A 78 -13.86 8.28 -3.65
CA LEU A 78 -13.23 8.65 -4.93
C LEU A 78 -11.69 8.56 -4.84
N CYS A 79 -11.10 9.02 -3.73
CA CYS A 79 -9.67 8.88 -3.48
C CYS A 79 -9.27 7.41 -3.36
N ALA A 80 -10.01 6.59 -2.61
CA ALA A 80 -9.73 5.18 -2.44
C ALA A 80 -9.76 4.43 -3.78
N ILE A 81 -10.81 4.64 -4.60
CA ILE A 81 -10.93 4.04 -5.93
C ILE A 81 -9.77 4.48 -6.83
N THR A 82 -9.40 5.77 -6.80
CA THR A 82 -8.27 6.29 -7.58
C THR A 82 -6.96 5.60 -7.20
N VAL A 83 -6.69 5.42 -5.91
CA VAL A 83 -5.48 4.76 -5.41
C VAL A 83 -5.48 3.27 -5.75
N ILE A 84 -6.61 2.58 -5.60
CA ILE A 84 -6.76 1.17 -5.97
C ILE A 84 -6.48 0.99 -7.48
N LEU A 85 -7.04 1.85 -8.32
CA LEU A 85 -6.85 1.79 -9.75
C LEU A 85 -5.41 2.12 -10.16
N TYR A 86 -4.81 3.13 -9.52
CA TYR A 86 -3.40 3.49 -9.71
C TYR A 86 -2.47 2.33 -9.38
N SER A 87 -2.72 1.63 -8.27
CA SER A 87 -1.91 0.48 -7.85
C SER A 87 -1.89 -0.67 -8.86
N ARG A 88 -2.92 -0.77 -9.70
CA ARG A 88 -3.02 -1.75 -10.78
C ARG A 88 -2.36 -1.29 -12.08
N LEU A 89 -2.45 0.00 -12.37
CA LEU A 89 -1.94 0.60 -13.61
C LEU A 89 -0.43 0.84 -13.56
N VAL A 90 0.09 1.21 -12.40
CA VAL A 90 1.48 1.69 -12.28
C VAL A 90 2.34 0.64 -11.57
N PRO A 91 3.27 -0.01 -12.29
CA PRO A 91 4.20 -0.93 -11.67
C PRO A 91 5.22 -0.17 -10.80
N PHE A 92 5.72 -0.84 -9.76
CA PHE A 92 6.56 -0.21 -8.73
C PHE A 92 7.81 0.49 -9.29
N TYR A 93 8.44 -0.04 -10.35
CA TYR A 93 9.62 0.59 -10.96
C TYR A 93 9.31 1.99 -11.53
N GLN A 94 8.08 2.22 -12.01
CA GLN A 94 7.68 3.55 -12.50
C GLN A 94 7.55 4.54 -11.35
N VAL A 95 7.11 4.10 -10.18
CA VAL A 95 7.08 4.92 -8.97
C VAL A 95 8.50 5.35 -8.58
N ILE A 96 9.48 4.43 -8.63
CA ILE A 96 10.90 4.76 -8.41
C ILE A 96 11.41 5.77 -9.43
N ARG A 97 11.05 5.61 -10.71
CA ARG A 97 11.44 6.54 -11.77
C ARG A 97 10.84 7.93 -11.54
N MET A 98 9.58 8.01 -11.10
CA MET A 98 8.95 9.29 -10.73
C MET A 98 9.64 9.95 -9.54
N LEU A 99 10.00 9.19 -8.50
CA LEU A 99 10.78 9.72 -7.36
C LEU A 99 12.09 10.36 -7.84
N ARG A 100 12.82 9.68 -8.74
CA ARG A 100 14.05 10.24 -9.34
C ARG A 100 13.80 11.52 -10.12
N SER A 101 12.71 11.61 -10.89
CA SER A 101 12.39 12.82 -11.66
C SER A 101 12.03 14.04 -10.81
N ILE A 102 11.56 13.84 -9.57
CA ILE A 102 11.22 14.93 -8.63
C ILE A 102 12.46 15.37 -7.83
N GLY A 103 13.66 14.90 -8.19
CA GLY A 103 14.92 15.28 -7.53
C GLY A 103 15.22 14.47 -6.27
N ILE A 104 14.45 13.42 -5.95
CA ILE A 104 14.79 12.46 -4.90
C ILE A 104 15.89 11.54 -5.45
N GLY A 105 17.12 12.06 -5.43
CA GLY A 105 18.34 11.41 -5.89
C GLY A 105 19.08 10.61 -4.81
N GLY A 106 20.27 10.14 -5.16
CA GLY A 106 21.17 9.45 -4.23
C GLY A 106 20.79 7.98 -3.98
N ILE A 107 20.99 7.54 -2.73
CA ILE A 107 20.89 6.12 -2.34
C ILE A 107 19.44 5.65 -2.16
N PHE A 108 18.48 6.55 -1.95
CA PHE A 108 17.11 6.20 -1.57
C PHE A 108 16.36 5.37 -2.63
N PRO A 109 16.33 5.77 -3.93
CA PRO A 109 15.70 4.96 -4.98
C PRO A 109 16.35 3.57 -5.13
N THR A 110 17.66 3.50 -4.89
CA THR A 110 18.44 2.25 -4.95
C THR A 110 18.05 1.31 -3.81
N VAL A 111 17.97 1.81 -2.57
CA VAL A 111 17.51 1.01 -1.42
C VAL A 111 16.09 0.51 -1.64
N LEU A 112 15.18 1.36 -2.12
CA LEU A 112 13.79 0.96 -2.39
C LEU A 112 13.69 -0.13 -3.46
N MET A 113 14.50 -0.05 -4.53
CA MET A 113 14.56 -1.11 -5.55
C MET A 113 15.13 -2.41 -4.99
N LEU A 114 16.16 -2.35 -4.14
CA LEU A 114 16.69 -3.53 -3.49
C LEU A 114 15.62 -4.17 -2.59
N MET A 115 14.94 -3.38 -1.76
CA MET A 115 13.84 -3.88 -0.92
C MET A 115 12.77 -4.59 -1.75
N TYR A 116 12.32 -3.99 -2.85
CA TYR A 116 11.35 -4.61 -3.76
C TYR A 116 11.87 -5.88 -4.40
N ARG A 117 13.12 -5.89 -4.87
CA ARG A 117 13.77 -7.06 -5.47
C ARG A 117 13.93 -8.22 -4.48
N TYR A 118 14.22 -7.93 -3.22
CA TYR A 118 14.42 -8.95 -2.19
C TYR A 118 13.10 -9.41 -1.53
N LEU A 119 11.99 -8.67 -1.69
CA LEU A 119 10.72 -9.00 -1.04
C LEU A 119 10.21 -10.42 -1.37
N PRO A 120 10.16 -10.88 -2.64
CA PRO A 120 9.71 -12.23 -2.96
C PRO A 120 10.60 -13.31 -2.34
N LEU A 121 11.91 -13.06 -2.33
CA LEU A 121 12.91 -13.96 -1.78
C LEU A 121 12.76 -14.11 -0.25
N LEU A 122 12.51 -13.01 0.46
CA LEU A 122 12.25 -13.03 1.90
C LEU A 122 10.92 -13.72 2.22
N LEU A 123 9.89 -13.54 1.38
CA LEU A 123 8.62 -14.23 1.53
C LEU A 123 8.75 -15.74 1.34
N GLU A 124 9.55 -16.19 0.38
CA GLU A 124 9.85 -17.60 0.16
C GLU A 124 10.62 -18.19 1.35
N GLU A 125 11.60 -17.46 1.86
CA GLU A 125 12.38 -17.86 3.04
C GLU A 125 11.51 -17.97 4.29
N LYS A 126 10.61 -17.00 4.50
CA LYS A 126 9.60 -17.08 5.57
C LYS A 126 8.76 -18.35 5.43
N ARG A 127 8.29 -18.68 4.23
CA ARG A 127 7.51 -19.90 3.97
C ARG A 127 8.32 -21.17 4.22
N ARG A 128 9.62 -21.20 3.89
CA ARG A 128 10.52 -22.31 4.20
C ARG A 128 10.66 -22.51 5.72
N LEU A 129 10.91 -21.44 6.47
CA LEU A 129 11.01 -21.49 7.93
C LEU A 129 9.70 -21.92 8.58
N GLN A 130 8.56 -21.42 8.08
CA GLN A 130 7.23 -21.83 8.54
C GLN A 130 6.99 -23.33 8.32
N ARG A 131 7.30 -23.87 7.14
CA ARG A 131 7.16 -25.30 6.85
C ARG A 131 8.08 -26.17 7.71
N ALA A 132 9.36 -25.82 7.79
CA ALA A 132 10.33 -26.56 8.60
C ALA A 132 9.93 -26.64 10.07
N ARG A 133 9.34 -25.57 10.62
CA ARG A 133 8.78 -25.59 11.98
C ARG A 133 7.56 -26.49 12.07
N GLN A 134 6.60 -26.37 11.16
CA GLN A 134 5.39 -27.20 11.15
C GLN A 134 5.73 -28.70 11.08
N SER A 135 6.82 -29.07 10.41
CA SER A 135 7.32 -30.46 10.40
C SER A 135 7.91 -30.92 11.74
N ARG A 136 8.45 -30.02 12.56
CA ARG A 136 9.10 -30.35 13.85
C ARG A 136 8.15 -30.30 15.04
N THR A 137 7.03 -29.58 14.93
CA THR A 137 6.15 -29.33 16.07
C THR A 137 4.70 -29.61 15.69
N PHE A 138 4.17 -30.74 16.18
CA PHE A 138 2.76 -31.12 16.08
C PHE A 138 1.96 -30.49 17.23
N HIS A 139 2.01 -29.16 17.39
CA HIS A 139 1.43 -28.49 18.56
C HIS A 139 0.39 -27.42 18.19
N ASN A 140 -0.61 -27.31 19.07
CA ASN A 140 -1.84 -26.54 18.87
C ASN A 140 -1.52 -25.05 18.64
N LYS A 141 -1.94 -24.51 17.49
CA LYS A 141 -1.48 -23.22 16.93
C LYS A 141 -1.82 -22.00 17.79
N HIS A 142 -2.73 -22.14 18.75
CA HIS A 142 -3.42 -21.01 19.37
C HIS A 142 -2.74 -20.45 20.62
N VAL A 143 -2.08 -21.28 21.43
CA VAL A 143 -1.60 -20.84 22.76
C VAL A 143 -0.33 -19.97 22.70
N ARG A 144 0.49 -20.12 21.65
CA ARG A 144 1.80 -19.42 21.53
C ARG A 144 2.11 -18.94 20.11
N LEU A 145 1.11 -18.38 19.43
CA LEU A 145 1.28 -17.86 18.06
C LEU A 145 2.34 -16.74 18.00
N TRP A 146 2.33 -15.82 18.96
CA TRP A 146 3.28 -14.69 19.01
C TRP A 146 4.74 -15.15 19.15
N LEU A 147 5.02 -16.08 20.07
CA LEU A 147 6.33 -16.71 20.21
C LEU A 147 6.75 -17.44 18.92
N THR A 148 5.79 -18.07 18.25
CA THR A 148 6.02 -18.72 16.96
C THR A 148 6.45 -17.72 15.89
N LEU A 149 5.74 -16.60 15.78
CA LEU A 149 6.09 -15.54 14.84
C LEU A 149 7.44 -14.89 15.19
N ALA A 150 7.71 -14.67 16.48
CA ALA A 150 8.95 -14.08 16.96
C ALA A 150 10.18 -14.91 16.58
N THR A 151 10.13 -16.23 16.80
CA THR A 151 11.25 -17.13 16.43
C THR A 151 11.49 -17.18 14.91
N ILE A 152 10.44 -17.18 14.09
CA ILE A 152 10.57 -17.13 12.63
C ILE A 152 11.14 -15.76 12.20
N GLY A 153 10.65 -14.68 12.81
CA GLY A 153 11.13 -13.32 12.58
C GLY A 153 12.60 -13.17 12.94
N ALA A 154 13.03 -13.66 14.10
CA ALA A 154 14.41 -13.61 14.56
C ALA A 154 15.35 -14.40 13.62
N ALA A 155 14.95 -15.62 13.25
CA ALA A 155 15.72 -16.43 12.31
C ALA A 155 15.82 -15.79 10.92
N LEU A 156 14.73 -15.18 10.44
CA LEU A 156 14.73 -14.46 9.17
C LEU A 156 15.63 -13.24 9.25
N LEU A 157 15.53 -12.43 10.31
CA LEU A 157 16.32 -11.21 10.51
C LEU A 157 17.82 -11.53 10.50
N ALA A 158 18.27 -12.53 11.26
CA ALA A 158 19.67 -12.96 11.26
C ALA A 158 20.16 -13.31 9.83
N ARG A 159 19.34 -14.06 9.07
CA ARG A 159 19.66 -14.41 7.67
C ARG A 159 19.72 -13.18 6.76
N VAL A 160 18.83 -12.20 6.95
CA VAL A 160 18.84 -10.95 6.17
C VAL A 160 20.10 -10.13 6.46
N VAL A 161 20.51 -10.01 7.72
CA VAL A 161 21.71 -9.25 8.12
C VAL A 161 22.98 -9.85 7.50
N TYR A 162 23.20 -11.16 7.65
CA TYR A 162 24.34 -11.83 7.01
C TYR A 162 24.29 -11.73 5.47
N ARG A 163 23.08 -11.72 4.89
CA ARG A 163 22.92 -11.53 3.46
C ARG A 163 23.26 -10.10 3.04
N SER A 164 22.84 -9.08 3.79
CA SER A 164 23.15 -7.70 3.47
C SER A 164 24.64 -7.43 3.50
N GLU A 165 25.38 -8.02 4.44
CA GLU A 165 26.85 -7.92 4.47
C GLU A 165 27.49 -8.51 3.21
N ARG A 166 27.10 -9.73 2.82
CA ARG A 166 27.61 -10.36 1.59
C ARG A 166 27.27 -9.54 0.34
N VAL A 167 26.06 -9.01 0.25
CA VAL A 167 25.63 -8.16 -0.87
C VAL A 167 26.43 -6.86 -0.87
N TYR A 168 26.64 -6.25 0.29
CA TYR A 168 27.43 -5.04 0.42
C TYR A 168 28.88 -5.25 -0.03
N GLN A 169 29.53 -6.33 0.41
CA GLN A 169 30.89 -6.65 -0.05
C GLN A 169 30.94 -6.90 -1.56
N ALA A 170 29.95 -7.60 -2.12
CA ALA A 170 29.86 -7.80 -3.57
C ALA A 170 29.61 -6.49 -4.35
N MET A 171 28.85 -5.55 -3.78
CA MET A 171 28.64 -4.24 -4.37
C MET A 171 29.95 -3.44 -4.39
N ARG A 172 30.68 -3.40 -3.25
CA ARG A 172 31.98 -2.75 -3.16
C ARG A 172 32.99 -3.31 -4.16
N ALA A 173 33.04 -4.64 -4.31
CA ALA A 173 33.91 -5.30 -5.29
C ALA A 173 33.59 -4.93 -6.75
N ARG A 174 32.36 -4.49 -7.04
CA ARG A 174 31.93 -4.02 -8.38
C ARG A 174 32.14 -2.51 -8.58
N GLY A 175 32.86 -1.85 -7.69
CA GLY A 175 33.16 -0.42 -7.78
C GLY A 175 32.03 0.48 -7.29
N TRP A 176 31.13 -0.02 -6.43
CA TRP A 176 30.25 0.87 -5.66
C TRP A 176 31.03 1.50 -4.51
N ASN A 177 31.08 2.81 -4.51
CA ASN A 177 31.74 3.70 -3.55
C ASN A 177 30.73 4.62 -2.86
#